data_AF-A0A2I0QKZ9-F1
#
_entry.id   AF-A0A2I0QKZ9-F1
#
_cell.length_a   1.000
_cell.length_b   1.000
_cell.length_c   1.000
_cell.angle_alpha   90.00
_cell.angle_beta   90.00
_cell.angle_gamma   90.00
#
_symmetry.space_group_name_H-M   'P 1'
#
loop_
_entity.id
_entity.type
_entity.pdbx_description
1 polymer ?
#
loop_
_entity_poly.entity_id
_entity_poly.type
_entity_poly.pdbx_seq_one_letter_code
_entity_poly.pdbx_strand_id
1 'polypeptide(L)' 'MSIISTSILSANFANLKDEIKRIKNTDMIHIDVMDGIFVPNLT' A
#
# COMPACT_ATOMS: atom_id res chain seq x y z
N MET A 1 19.17 8.44 7.52
CA MET A 1 17.83 8.11 8.07
C MET A 1 17.19 7.10 7.12
N SER A 2 16.59 6.02 7.61
CA SER A 2 15.87 5.06 6.75
C SER A 2 14.43 5.52 6.57
N ILE A 3 13.91 5.45 5.34
CA ILE A 3 12.49 5.71 5.03
C ILE A 3 11.76 4.37 5.06
N ILE A 4 10.61 4.32 5.72
CA ILE A 4 9.70 3.18 5.75
C ILE A 4 8.44 3.51 4.95
N SER A 5 8.14 2.69 3.94
CA SER A 5 6.95 2.84 3.10
C SER A 5 6.10 1.58 3.16
N THR A 6 4.89 1.68 3.71
CA THR A 6 3.99 0.52 3.87
C THR A 6 3.12 0.35 2.63
N SER A 7 3.08 -0.85 2.04
CA SER A 7 2.25 -1.13 0.86
C SER A 7 0.77 -1.20 1.18
N ILE A 8 -0.03 -0.44 0.44
CA ILE A 8 -1.48 -0.47 0.54
C ILE A 8 -2.07 -1.78 0.04
N LEU A 9 -1.36 -2.50 -0.85
CA LEU A 9 -1.81 -3.79 -1.40
C LEU A 9 -2.00 -4.87 -0.35
N SER A 10 -1.36 -4.74 0.81
CA SER A 10 -1.51 -5.67 1.92
C SER A 10 -2.68 -5.33 2.86
N ALA A 11 -3.38 -4.23 2.62
CA ALA A 11 -4.48 -3.78 3.46
C ALA A 11 -5.81 -4.41 3.06
N ASN A 12 -6.76 -4.45 4.00
CA ASN A 12 -8.15 -4.69 3.69
C ASN A 12 -8.76 -3.43 3.05
N PHE A 13 -8.91 -3.43 1.72
CA PHE A 13 -9.47 -2.29 0.99
C PHE A 13 -10.90 -1.93 1.39
N ALA A 14 -11.72 -2.90 1.83
CA ALA A 14 -13.07 -2.62 2.29
C ALA A 14 -13.11 -1.80 3.60
N ASN A 15 -11.99 -1.76 4.34
CA ASN A 15 -11.87 -0.94 5.56
C ASN A 15 -10.56 -0.14 5.60
N LEU A 16 -10.25 0.53 4.49
CA LEU A 16 -8.97 1.22 4.32
C LEU A 16 -8.73 2.31 5.38
N LYS A 17 -9.78 2.99 5.84
CA LYS A 17 -9.69 4.05 6.85
C LYS A 17 -9.10 3.53 8.16
N ASP A 18 -9.54 2.38 8.64
CA ASP A 18 -9.05 1.81 9.90
C ASP A 18 -7.70 1.12 9.71
N GLU A 19 -7.45 0.51 8.55
CA GLU A 19 -6.13 -0.03 8.19
C GLU A 19 -5.05 1.05 8.21
N ILE A 20 -5.31 2.22 7.62
CA ILE A 20 -4.39 3.36 7.65
C ILE A 20 -4.14 3.84 9.09
N LYS A 21 -5.20 3.97 9.91
CA LYS A 21 -5.07 4.39 11.32
C LYS A 21 -4.29 3.41 12.19
N ARG A 22 -4.22 2.13 11.80
CA ARG A 22 -3.47 1.08 12.52
C ARG A 22 -1.95 1.27 12.37
N ILE A 23 -1.50 1.95 11.31
CA ILE A 23 -0.08 2.14 11.02
C ILE A 23 0.50 3.22 11.95
N LYS A 24 1.63 2.93 12.59
CA LYS A 24 2.27 3.83 13.57
C LYS A 24 3.60 4.44 13.10
N ASN A 25 4.41 3.66 12.39
CA ASN A 25 5.79 4.01 12.02
C ASN A 25 5.99 3.86 10.51
N THR A 26 5.32 4.71 9.74
CA THR A 26 5.49 4.77 8.28
C THR A 26 5.66 6.22 7.88
N ASP A 27 6.60 6.48 6.98
CA ASP A 27 6.83 7.81 6.43
C ASP A 27 5.93 8.04 5.20
N MET A 28 5.63 6.97 4.47
CA MET A 28 4.89 7.00 3.21
C MET A 28 4.01 5.77 3.03
N ILE A 29 2.95 5.93 2.23
CA ILE A 29 2.17 4.81 1.71
C ILE A 29 2.71 4.44 0.34
N HIS A 30 3.06 3.17 0.15
CA HIS A 30 3.46 2.64 -1.14
C HIS A 30 2.21 2.20 -1.92
N ILE A 31 2.06 2.74 -3.12
CA ILE A 31 0.96 2.44 -4.04
C ILE A 31 1.57 1.89 -5.31
N ASP A 32 1.34 0.61 -5.56
CA ASP A 32 1.73 -0.06 -6.79
C ASP A 32 0.64 0.14 -7.85
N VAL A 33 1.03 0.61 -9.02
CA VAL A 33 0.14 0.71 -10.20
C VAL A 33 0.54 -0.40 -11.16
N MET A 34 -0.43 -1.25 -11.52
CA MET A 34 -0.18 -2.42 -12.35
C MET A 34 -1.10 -2.40 -13.57
N ASP A 35 -0.51 -2.52 -14.76
CA ASP A 35 -1.22 -2.35 -16.04
C ASP A 35 -1.64 -3.67 -16.71
N GLY A 36 -1.34 -4.82 -16.10
CA GLY A 36 -1.59 -6.14 -16.70
C GLY A 36 -0.67 -6.49 -17.89
N ILE A 37 0.20 -5.58 -18.32
CA ILE A 37 1.12 -5.75 -19.47
C ILE A 37 2.55 -5.94 -18.96
N PHE A 38 3.00 -5.07 -18.05
CA PHE A 38 4.31 -5.14 -17.39
C PHE A 38 4.35 -6.24 -16.32
N VAL A 39 3.24 -6.46 -15.62
CA VAL A 39 3.07 -7.54 -14.63
C VAL A 39 1.72 -8.23 -14.84
N PRO A 40 1.59 -9.54 -14.51
CA PRO A 40 0.37 -10.30 -14.75
C PRO A 40 -0.77 -10.02 -13.74
N ASN A 41 -0.77 -8.82 -13.12
CA ASN A 41 -1.77 -8.35 -12.17
C ASN A 41 -2.31 -6.98 -12.60
N LEU A 42 -3.51 -6.64 -12.13
CA LEU A 42 -4.14 -5.34 -12.33
C LEU A 42 -4.43 -4.71 -10.96
N THR A 43 -3.98 -3.48 -10.74
CA THR A 43 -4.10 -2.73 -9.47
C THR A 43 -4.23 -1.24 -9.75
#